data_AF-A0A9X5X9A7-F1
#
_entry.id   AF-A0A9X5X9A7-F1
#
_cell.length_a   1.000
_cell.length_b   1.000
_cell.length_c   1.000
_cell.angle_alpha   90.00
_cell.angle_beta   90.00
_cell.angle_gamma   90.00
#
_symmetry.space_group_name_H-M   'P 1'
#
loop_
_entity.id
_entity.type
_entity.pdbx_description
1 polymer ?
#
loop_
_entity_poly.entity_id
_entity_poly.type
_entity_poly.pdbx_seq_one_letter_code
_entity_poly.pdbx_strand_id
1 'polypeptide(L)' 'MIYGAMKFSIGGPLKLAFRPWVEGLENIPAEGPAILASNHLSFSDSFFLPAVLDRKVTFIAKAEYFTSPGV' A
#
# COMPACT_ATOMS: atom_id res chain seq x y z
N MET A 1 -1.70 13.64 7.47
CA MET A 1 -0.44 13.67 8.26
C MET A 1 0.03 12.26 8.65
N ILE A 2 -0.74 11.49 9.44
CA ILE A 2 -0.34 10.13 9.88
C ILE A 2 0.00 9.18 8.72
N TYR A 3 -0.85 9.12 7.68
CA TYR A 3 -0.59 8.27 6.52
C TYR A 3 0.75 8.55 5.83
N GLY A 4 1.08 9.82 5.60
CA GLY A 4 2.33 10.22 4.96
C GLY A 4 3.55 9.86 5.82
N ALA A 5 3.46 10.08 7.13
CA ALA A 5 4.50 9.69 8.07
C ALA A 5 4.71 8.16 8.08
N MET A 6 3.63 7.36 8.16
CA MET A 6 3.72 5.90 8.09
C MET A 6 4.28 5.42 6.75
N LYS A 7 3.82 5.99 5.64
CA LYS A 7 4.32 5.65 4.29
C LYS A 7 5.80 5.94 4.16
N PHE A 8 6.29 7.07 4.70
CA PHE A 8 7.71 7.39 4.68
C PHE A 8 8.50 6.42 5.59
N SER A 9 8.10 6.29 6.85
CA SER A 9 8.81 5.49 7.86
C SER A 9 8.80 3.99 7.58
N ILE A 10 7.76 3.44 6.94
CA ILE A 10 7.65 2.02 6.60
C ILE A 10 8.05 1.77 5.14
N GLY A 11 7.54 2.58 4.21
CA GLY A 11 7.76 2.39 2.78
C GLY A 11 9.20 2.64 2.33
N GLY A 12 9.92 3.58 2.96
CA GLY A 12 11.34 3.80 2.70
C GLY A 12 12.19 2.55 3.00
N PRO A 13 12.17 2.03 4.24
CA PRO A 13 12.85 0.79 4.60
C PRO A 13 12.43 -0.42 3.75
N LEU A 14 11.13 -0.57 3.44
CA LEU A 14 10.68 -1.66 2.56
C LEU A 14 11.32 -1.58 1.17
N LYS A 15 11.36 -0.39 0.56
CA LYS A 15 12.01 -0.21 -0.74
C LYS A 15 13.51 -0.50 -0.69
N LEU A 16 14.18 -0.13 0.41
CA LEU A 16 15.61 -0.41 0.59
C LEU A 16 15.89 -1.91 0.76
N ALA A 17 15.12 -2.58 1.62
CA ALA A 17 15.34 -3.99 1.96
C ALA A 17 14.96 -4.95 0.82
N PHE A 18 13.85 -4.70 0.13
CA PHE A 18 13.29 -5.63 -0.85
C PHE A 18 13.52 -5.21 -2.30
N ARG A 19 13.85 -3.93 -2.55
CA ARG A 19 14.14 -3.39 -3.89
C ARG A 19 13.08 -3.79 -4.93
N PRO A 20 11.79 -3.49 -4.67
CA PRO A 20 10.71 -3.89 -5.55
C PRO A 20 10.91 -3.29 -6.94
N TRP A 21 10.65 -4.11 -7.96
CA TRP A 21 10.63 -3.68 -9.35
C TRP A 21 9.19 -3.44 -9.80
N VAL A 22 8.97 -2.37 -10.55
CA VAL A 22 7.64 -1.91 -10.96
C VAL A 22 7.69 -1.47 -12.41
N GLU A 23 6.69 -1.89 -13.18
CA GLU A 23 6.45 -1.43 -14.54
C GLU A 23 5.06 -0.78 -14.63
N GLY A 24 4.92 0.17 -15.57
CA GLY A 24 3.63 0.76 -15.89
C GLY A 24 3.07 1.73 -14.84
N LEU A 25 3.92 2.37 -14.03
CA LEU A 25 3.50 3.36 -13.02
C LEU A 25 2.76 4.54 -13.66
N GLU A 26 3.09 4.88 -14.90
CA GLU A 26 2.44 5.90 -15.71
C GLU A 26 0.95 5.62 -16.01
N ASN A 27 0.51 4.37 -15.86
CA ASN A 27 -0.90 4.00 -16.03
C ASN A 27 -1.75 4.32 -14.79
N ILE A 28 -1.12 4.67 -13.67
CA ILE A 28 -1.83 5.02 -12.44
C ILE A 28 -2.34 6.46 -12.56
N PRO A 29 -3.66 6.70 -12.48
CA PRO A 29 -4.19 8.05 -12.58
C PRO A 29 -3.60 8.94 -11.49
N ALA A 30 -3.03 10.08 -11.88
CA ALA A 30 -2.46 11.06 -10.95
C ALA A 30 -3.55 11.69 -10.07
N GLU A 31 -4.74 11.89 -10.65
CA GLU A 31 -5.89 12.50 -10.00
C GLU A 31 -7.18 11.70 -10.28
N GLY A 32 -8.25 12.02 -9.55
CA GLY A 32 -9.55 11.37 -9.71
C GLY A 32 -9.69 9.98 -9.08
N PRO A 33 -10.91 9.42 -9.09
CA PRO A 33 -11.20 8.11 -8.52
C PRO A 33 -10.59 6.99 -9.37
N ALA A 34 -10.08 5.96 -8.68
CA ALA A 34 -9.57 4.74 -9.32
C ALA A 34 -9.77 3.54 -8.38
N ILE A 35 -10.02 2.38 -8.96
CA ILE A 35 -10.00 1.09 -8.25
C ILE A 35 -8.77 0.34 -8.75
N LEU A 36 -7.85 0.03 -7.84
CA LEU A 36 -6.72 -0.84 -8.12
C LEU A 36 -7.13 -2.29 -7.87
N ALA A 37 -7.42 -3.03 -8.94
CA ALA A 37 -7.74 -4.44 -8.88
C ALA A 37 -6.46 -5.28 -8.98
N SER A 38 -5.90 -5.65 -7.82
CA SER A 38 -4.69 -6.48 -7.74
C SER A 38 -5.04 -7.91 -7.32
N ASN A 39 -4.13 -8.85 -7.55
CA ASN A 39 -4.18 -10.14 -6.85
C ASN A 39 -3.86 -9.91 -5.35
N HIS A 40 -4.10 -10.92 -4.52
CA HIS A 40 -3.80 -10.83 -3.08
C HIS A 40 -3.12 -12.11 -2.61
N LEU A 41 -1.79 -12.07 -2.55
CA LEU A 41 -0.96 -13.22 -2.19
C LEU A 41 -0.52 -13.17 -0.73
N SER A 42 -0.46 -11.98 -0.13
CA SER A 42 -0.01 -11.80 1.25
C SER A 42 -0.66 -10.60 1.91
N PHE A 43 -0.83 -10.66 3.22
CA PHE A 43 -1.13 -9.47 4.03
C PHE A 43 -0.14 -8.31 3.75
N SER A 44 1.11 -8.64 3.44
CA SER A 44 2.17 -7.68 3.10
C SER A 44 1.84 -6.80 1.89
N ASP A 45 0.92 -7.22 1.02
CA ASP A 45 0.47 -6.44 -0.15
C ASP A 45 -0.05 -5.05 0.28
N SER A 46 -0.63 -4.96 1.48
CA SER A 46 -1.12 -3.72 2.09
C SER A 46 -0.01 -2.71 2.41
N PHE A 47 1.27 -3.11 2.38
CA PHE A 47 2.42 -2.24 2.63
C PHE A 47 3.22 -1.96 1.37
N PHE A 48 3.46 -2.99 0.53
CA PHE A 48 4.25 -2.83 -0.68
C PHE A 48 3.56 -1.95 -1.71
N LEU A 49 2.27 -2.17 -1.97
CA LEU A 49 1.55 -1.41 -3.00
C LEU A 49 1.52 0.09 -2.67
N PRO A 50 1.18 0.53 -1.44
CA PRO A 50 1.28 1.94 -1.07
C PRO A 50 2.71 2.51 -1.04
N ALA A 51 3.74 1.66 -0.84
CA ALA A 51 5.12 2.12 -0.76
C ALA A 51 5.70 2.52 -2.13
N VAL A 52 5.21 1.90 -3.21
CA VAL A 52 5.69 2.15 -4.58
C VAL A 52 4.81 3.10 -5.38
N LEU A 53 3.55 3.31 -4.98
CA LEU A 53 2.64 4.26 -5.63
C LEU A 53 2.76 5.65 -5.03
N ASP A 54 2.63 6.71 -5.84
CA ASP A 54 2.67 8.09 -5.33
C ASP A 54 1.37 8.47 -4.60
N ARG A 55 0.22 8.07 -5.14
CA ARG A 55 -1.10 8.35 -4.56
C ARG A 55 -1.37 7.52 -3.31
N LYS A 56 -2.27 8.03 -2.45
CA LYS A 56 -2.79 7.27 -1.31
C LYS A 56 -3.64 6.09 -1.81
N VAL A 57 -3.41 4.92 -1.23
CA VAL A 57 -4.22 3.71 -1.42
C VAL A 57 -5.00 3.42 -0.14
N THR A 58 -6.27 3.06 -0.29
CA THR A 58 -7.13 2.62 0.80
C THR A 58 -7.61 1.21 0.48
N PHE A 59 -7.41 0.27 1.41
CA PHE A 59 -7.88 -1.10 1.29
C PHE A 59 -9.18 -1.29 2.06
N ILE A 60 -9.99 -2.24 1.59
CA ILE A 60 -11.11 -2.77 2.37
C ILE A 60 -10.50 -3.76 3.37
N ALA A 61 -10.64 -3.46 4.65
CA ALA A 61 -10.17 -4.31 5.73
C ALA A 61 -11.33 -5.07 6.38
N LYS A 62 -11.03 -6.27 6.85
CA LYS A 62 -11.92 -7.07 7.69
C LYS A 62 -12.25 -6.33 8.99
N ALA A 63 -13.49 -6.45 9.47
CA ALA A 63 -13.95 -5.75 10.67
C ALA A 63 -13.14 -6.18 11.91
N GLU A 64 -12.70 -7.43 11.93
CA GLU A 64 -11.91 -8.03 13.00
C GLU A 64 -10.58 -7.32 13.23
N TYR A 65 -10.04 -6.60 12.24
CA TYR A 65 -8.83 -5.79 12.41
C TYR A 65 -9.03 -4.65 13.42
N PHE A 66 -10.28 -4.27 13.70
CA PHE A 66 -10.61 -3.19 14.61
C PHE A 66 -11.21 -3.67 15.93
N THR A 67 -11.76 -4.88 15.95
CA THR A 67 -12.56 -5.38 17.08
C THR A 67 -11.96 -6.60 17.77
N SER A 68 -10.96 -7.24 17.17
CA SER A 68 -10.33 -8.44 17.72
C SER A 68 -8.83 -8.20 17.93
N PRO A 69 -8.24 -8.72 19.03
CA PRO A 69 -6.80 -8.77 19.14
C PRO A 69 -6.23 -9.65 18.00
N GLY A 70 -5.07 -9.26 17.48
CA GLY A 70 -4.29 -10.10 16.58
C GLY A 70 -3.77 -11.36 17.29
N VAL A 71 -3.14 -12.24 16.53
CA VAL A 71 -2.41 -13.40 17.08
C VAL A 71 -1.10 -12.95 17.71
#